data_AF-A0A9W8G2I0-F1
#
_entry.id   AF-A0A9W8G2I0-F1
#
_cell.length_a   1.000
_cell.length_b   1.000
_cell.length_c   1.000
_cell.angle_alpha   90.00
_cell.angle_beta   90.00
_cell.angle_gamma   90.00
#
_symmetry.space_group_name_H-M   'P 1'
#
loop_
_entity.id
_entity.type
_entity.pdbx_description
1 polymer ?
#
loop_
_entity_poly.entity_id
_entity_poly.type
_entity_poly.pdbx_seq_one_letter_code
_entity_poly.pdbx_strand_id
1 'polypeptide(L)'
;MSPSANSRTEVANASYSAASFASVFAVLTSFDSVIKSNIHEPEELEDIVHCTGGPGKLKDLALLLLAAAADKKANAKLADEHWPRLCSELASGSVDILKKLEVPEDIADSIDNYLGHNVVVRVDVLYWLCELAVMVNSSIKALVDREAAKVRKPSTAESAKETLVRLQPFAEIAKQRYWLFGNKTRQLYLESTSQRSKGKFELVAQTPDEFTHAAEELRSQRTHAHKELADRMVEEIVPFLEIQARKRERVEKALHRQALALANVHIYETRTRKRQRINYNVDDNLASLDF
;
A
#
# COMPACT_ATOMS: atom_id res chain seq x y z
N MET A 1 -25.99 -7.12 36.28
CA MET A 1 -25.72 -7.76 34.99
C MET A 1 -25.22 -6.67 34.06
N SER A 2 -23.90 -6.51 34.00
CA SER A 2 -23.25 -5.49 33.17
C SER A 2 -22.83 -6.15 31.87
N PRO A 3 -23.13 -5.56 30.70
CA PRO A 3 -22.68 -6.11 29.43
C PRO A 3 -21.16 -6.02 29.35
N SER A 4 -20.54 -7.17 29.07
CA SER A 4 -19.10 -7.35 28.83
C SER A 4 -18.63 -6.38 27.74
N ALA A 5 -17.77 -5.44 28.12
CA ALA A 5 -17.14 -4.46 27.23
C ALA A 5 -15.96 -5.03 26.42
N ASN A 6 -15.78 -6.36 26.40
CA ASN A 6 -14.59 -7.00 25.85
C ASN A 6 -14.68 -7.37 24.35
N SER A 7 -15.79 -7.12 23.65
CA SER A 7 -15.91 -7.48 22.22
C SER A 7 -15.48 -6.37 21.24
N ARG A 8 -15.19 -5.15 21.71
CA ARG A 8 -14.85 -4.02 20.82
C ARG A 8 -13.34 -3.71 20.72
N THR A 9 -12.52 -4.33 21.55
CA THR A 9 -11.07 -4.04 21.64
C THR A 9 -10.17 -5.17 21.13
N GLU A 10 -10.72 -6.31 20.72
CA GLU A 10 -9.96 -7.36 20.01
C GLU A 10 -9.66 -7.02 18.54
N VAL A 11 -10.09 -5.85 18.06
CA VAL A 11 -9.81 -5.33 16.71
C VAL A 11 -8.36 -4.83 16.54
N ALA A 12 -7.57 -4.80 17.62
CA ALA A 12 -6.21 -4.22 17.61
C ALA A 12 -5.06 -5.21 17.37
N ASN A 13 -5.31 -6.52 17.32
CA ASN A 13 -4.24 -7.55 17.30
C ASN A 13 -4.25 -8.47 16.07
N ALA A 14 -5.02 -8.17 15.03
CA ALA A 14 -4.86 -8.87 13.75
C ALA A 14 -3.78 -8.17 12.93
N SER A 15 -2.76 -8.93 12.52
CA SER A 15 -1.53 -8.50 11.84
C SER A 15 -1.70 -7.90 10.44
N TYR A 16 -2.90 -7.42 10.07
CA TYR A 16 -3.15 -6.65 8.86
C TYR A 16 -3.41 -5.18 9.21
N SER A 17 -2.91 -4.26 8.39
CA SER A 17 -3.12 -2.83 8.62
C SER A 17 -4.62 -2.53 8.51
N ALA A 18 -5.29 -2.22 9.63
CA ALA A 18 -6.71 -1.84 9.65
C ALA A 18 -7.03 -0.71 8.64
N ALA A 19 -6.03 0.13 8.33
CA ALA A 19 -6.13 1.13 7.27
C ALA A 19 -6.26 0.52 5.87
N SER A 20 -5.52 -0.55 5.54
CA SER A 20 -5.63 -1.25 4.25
C SER A 20 -7.03 -1.82 4.08
N PHE A 21 -7.56 -2.47 5.13
CA PHE A 21 -8.91 -3.02 5.12
C PHE A 21 -9.98 -1.94 4.93
N ALA A 22 -9.90 -0.86 5.72
CA ALA A 22 -10.83 0.26 5.61
C ALA A 22 -10.78 0.92 4.21
N SER A 23 -9.59 1.03 3.62
CA SER A 23 -9.43 1.55 2.25
C SER A 23 -10.05 0.63 1.21
N VAL A 24 -9.88 -0.69 1.33
CA VAL A 24 -10.54 -1.66 0.44
C VAL A 24 -12.06 -1.49 0.52
N PHE A 25 -12.62 -1.49 1.72
CA PHE A 25 -14.06 -1.32 1.91
C PHE A 25 -14.57 0.02 1.34
N ALA A 26 -13.84 1.11 1.59
CA ALA A 26 -14.20 2.43 1.08
C ALA A 26 -14.21 2.48 -0.46
N VAL A 27 -13.25 1.82 -1.13
CA VAL A 27 -13.21 1.74 -2.59
C VAL A 27 -14.38 0.91 -3.13
N LEU A 28 -14.65 -0.25 -2.54
CA LEU A 28 -15.75 -1.13 -2.95
C LEU A 28 -17.11 -0.43 -2.86
N THR A 29 -17.35 0.28 -1.77
CA THR A 29 -18.60 1.03 -1.55
C THR A 29 -18.70 2.30 -2.40
N SER A 30 -17.60 3.07 -2.51
CA SER A 30 -17.61 4.32 -3.28
C SER A 30 -17.74 4.10 -4.79
N PHE A 31 -17.24 2.97 -5.30
CA PHE A 31 -17.22 2.64 -6.72
C PHE A 31 -18.03 1.39 -7.05
N ASP A 32 -19.05 1.07 -6.25
CA ASP A 32 -19.87 -0.14 -6.45
C ASP A 32 -20.54 -0.18 -7.83
N SER A 33 -20.90 0.98 -8.39
CA SER A 33 -21.42 1.07 -9.76
C SER A 33 -20.47 0.52 -10.85
N VAL A 34 -19.16 0.54 -10.58
CA VAL A 34 -18.11 0.06 -11.49
C VAL A 34 -17.63 -1.33 -11.08
N ILE A 35 -17.34 -1.56 -9.79
CA ILE A 35 -16.74 -2.81 -9.31
C ILE A 35 -17.81 -3.91 -9.12
N LYS A 36 -19.06 -3.52 -8.80
CA LYS A 36 -20.21 -4.39 -8.56
C LYS A 36 -19.93 -5.45 -7.50
N SER A 37 -19.32 -5.01 -6.40
CA SER A 37 -18.89 -5.90 -5.32
C SER A 37 -20.07 -6.46 -4.54
N ASN A 38 -21.20 -5.74 -4.48
CA ASN A 38 -22.37 -6.05 -3.65
C ASN A 38 -22.01 -6.21 -2.15
N ILE A 39 -20.90 -5.63 -1.71
CA ILE A 39 -20.48 -5.62 -0.31
C ILE A 39 -20.95 -4.31 0.30
N HIS A 40 -21.83 -4.40 1.29
CA HIS A 40 -22.47 -3.23 1.89
C HIS A 40 -22.03 -3.01 3.34
N GLU A 41 -21.59 -4.06 4.01
CA GLU A 41 -21.17 -4.02 5.41
C GLU A 41 -19.69 -4.46 5.54
N PRO A 42 -18.91 -3.84 6.45
CA PRO A 42 -17.51 -4.21 6.65
C PRO A 42 -17.36 -5.65 7.17
N GLU A 43 -18.34 -6.15 7.93
CA GLU A 43 -18.40 -7.53 8.41
C GLU A 43 -18.45 -8.54 7.25
N GLU A 44 -19.13 -8.21 6.15
CA GLU A 44 -19.18 -9.07 4.95
C GLU A 44 -17.81 -9.17 4.28
N LEU A 45 -17.06 -8.07 4.22
CA LEU A 45 -15.69 -8.08 3.71
C LEU A 45 -14.77 -8.90 4.63
N GLU A 46 -14.95 -8.79 5.95
CA GLU A 46 -14.20 -9.56 6.92
C GLU A 46 -14.44 -11.06 6.74
N ASP A 47 -15.70 -11.48 6.58
CA ASP A 47 -16.09 -12.86 6.29
C ASP A 47 -15.47 -13.38 4.98
N ILE A 48 -15.46 -12.54 3.94
CA ILE A 48 -14.89 -12.88 2.63
C ILE A 48 -13.38 -13.11 2.75
N VAL A 49 -12.65 -12.21 3.41
CA VAL A 49 -11.19 -12.29 3.55
C VAL A 49 -10.77 -13.46 4.44
N HIS A 50 -11.54 -13.74 5.49
CA HIS A 50 -11.34 -14.91 6.36
C HIS A 50 -11.82 -16.23 5.72
N CYS A 51 -12.49 -16.17 4.56
CA CYS A 51 -13.08 -17.31 3.87
C CYS A 51 -14.07 -18.10 4.74
N THR A 52 -14.83 -17.44 5.64
CA THR A 52 -15.77 -18.12 6.57
C THR A 52 -16.89 -18.87 5.83
N GLY A 53 -17.26 -18.41 4.63
CA GLY A 53 -18.19 -19.08 3.71
C GLY A 53 -17.52 -19.86 2.57
N GLY A 54 -16.22 -20.10 2.63
CA GLY A 54 -15.40 -20.71 1.58
C GLY A 54 -14.69 -19.69 0.67
N PRO A 55 -13.68 -20.12 -0.10
CA PRO A 55 -12.81 -19.22 -0.86
C PRO A 55 -13.46 -18.63 -2.12
N GLY A 56 -14.62 -19.13 -2.54
CA GLY A 56 -15.29 -18.71 -3.77
C GLY A 56 -15.61 -17.21 -3.81
N LYS A 57 -16.12 -16.65 -2.70
CA LYS A 57 -16.43 -15.21 -2.64
C LYS A 57 -15.18 -14.34 -2.71
N LEU A 58 -14.09 -14.77 -2.06
CA LEU A 58 -12.81 -14.06 -2.10
C LEU A 58 -12.20 -14.08 -3.50
N LYS A 59 -12.32 -15.24 -4.16
CA LYS A 59 -11.90 -15.45 -5.54
C LYS A 59 -12.66 -14.55 -6.51
N ASP A 60 -13.98 -14.54 -6.41
CA ASP A 60 -14.84 -13.70 -7.24
C ASP A 60 -14.52 -12.21 -7.04
N LEU A 61 -14.36 -11.77 -5.79
CA LEU A 61 -13.98 -10.40 -5.46
C LEU A 61 -12.60 -10.02 -6.05
N ALA A 62 -11.60 -10.90 -5.91
CA ALA A 62 -10.27 -10.66 -6.44
C ALA A 62 -10.28 -10.57 -7.98
N LEU A 63 -11.05 -11.43 -8.66
CA LEU A 63 -11.22 -11.37 -10.12
C LEU A 63 -11.97 -10.10 -10.58
N LEU A 64 -12.99 -9.66 -9.84
CA LEU A 64 -13.70 -8.40 -10.12
C LEU A 64 -12.76 -7.20 -10.01
N LEU A 65 -11.95 -7.15 -8.95
CA LEU A 65 -10.97 -6.09 -8.76
C LEU A 65 -9.84 -6.15 -9.80
N LEU A 66 -9.39 -7.34 -10.18
CA LEU A 66 -8.42 -7.51 -11.27
C LEU A 66 -8.98 -7.04 -12.62
N ALA A 67 -10.25 -7.33 -12.91
CA ALA A 67 -10.92 -6.82 -14.10
C ALA A 67 -10.97 -5.29 -14.09
N ALA A 68 -11.33 -4.70 -12.95
CA ALA A 68 -11.38 -3.25 -12.78
C ALA A 68 -9.99 -2.61 -12.93
N ALA A 69 -8.95 -3.18 -12.32
CA ALA A 69 -7.56 -2.73 -12.43
C ALA A 69 -7.04 -2.78 -13.88
N ALA A 70 -7.43 -3.81 -14.65
CA ALA A 70 -7.08 -3.98 -16.05
C ALA A 70 -7.97 -3.20 -17.03
N ASP A 71 -8.81 -2.27 -16.53
CA ASP A 71 -9.80 -1.49 -17.29
C ASP A 71 -10.71 -2.35 -18.18
N LYS A 72 -11.01 -3.58 -17.74
CA LYS A 72 -11.98 -4.46 -18.39
C LYS A 72 -13.37 -4.12 -17.89
N LYS A 73 -14.39 -4.37 -18.73
CA LYS A 73 -15.78 -4.17 -18.33
C LYS A 73 -16.11 -5.07 -17.13
N ALA A 74 -16.74 -4.49 -16.11
CA ALA A 74 -17.13 -5.14 -14.85
C ALA A 74 -17.95 -6.44 -14.98
N ASN A 75 -18.58 -6.68 -16.14
CA ASN A 75 -19.35 -7.89 -16.42
C ASN A 75 -18.56 -8.98 -17.15
N ALA A 76 -17.27 -8.77 -17.44
CA ALA A 76 -16.43 -9.82 -17.99
C ALA A 76 -16.20 -10.85 -16.87
N LYS A 77 -16.88 -11.99 -16.94
CA LYS A 77 -16.55 -13.15 -16.11
C LYS A 77 -15.14 -13.58 -16.48
N LEU A 78 -14.15 -13.11 -15.74
CA LEU A 78 -12.79 -13.58 -15.86
C LEU A 78 -12.74 -15.01 -15.35
N ALA A 79 -12.31 -15.94 -16.20
CA ALA A 79 -11.93 -17.27 -15.74
C ALA A 79 -10.57 -17.21 -15.03
N ASP A 80 -10.33 -18.15 -14.14
CA ASP A 80 -9.11 -18.28 -13.32
C ASP A 80 -7.82 -18.25 -14.15
N GLU A 81 -7.88 -18.82 -15.35
CA GLU A 81 -6.78 -18.89 -16.31
C GLU A 81 -6.26 -17.50 -16.74
N HIS A 82 -7.08 -16.45 -16.60
CA HIS A 82 -6.69 -15.09 -16.92
C HIS A 82 -5.89 -14.41 -15.81
N TRP A 83 -5.89 -14.97 -14.60
CA TRP A 83 -5.23 -14.38 -13.44
C TRP A 83 -3.74 -14.10 -13.69
N PRO A 84 -2.92 -15.08 -14.13
CA PRO A 84 -1.47 -14.84 -14.23
C PRO A 84 -1.12 -13.88 -15.36
N ARG A 85 -1.86 -13.98 -16.47
CA ARG A 85 -1.71 -13.08 -17.60
C ARG A 85 -2.01 -11.63 -17.22
N LEU A 86 -3.14 -11.39 -16.55
CA LEU A 86 -3.54 -10.04 -16.14
C LEU A 86 -2.65 -9.49 -15.04
N CYS A 87 -2.21 -10.32 -14.09
CA CYS A 87 -1.21 -9.92 -13.10
C CYS A 87 0.11 -9.52 -13.77
N SER A 88 0.57 -10.25 -14.80
CA SER A 88 1.76 -9.89 -15.57
C SER A 88 1.58 -8.61 -16.40
N GLU A 89 0.42 -8.44 -17.04
CA GLU A 89 0.08 -7.21 -17.79
C GLU A 89 0.08 -6.00 -16.84
N LEU A 90 -0.55 -6.13 -15.67
CA LEU A 90 -0.55 -5.08 -14.64
C LEU A 90 0.84 -4.85 -14.07
N ALA A 91 1.60 -5.91 -13.77
CA ALA A 91 2.95 -5.79 -13.23
C ALA A 91 3.83 -4.98 -14.18
N SER A 92 3.76 -5.20 -15.50
CA SER A 92 4.55 -4.44 -16.47
C SER A 92 4.32 -2.91 -16.42
N GLY A 93 3.12 -2.47 -16.03
CA GLY A 93 2.77 -1.05 -15.88
C GLY A 93 2.78 -0.53 -14.43
N SER A 94 2.94 -1.40 -13.44
CA SER A 94 2.83 -1.08 -12.01
C SER A 94 3.94 -1.66 -11.14
N VAL A 95 5.07 -2.06 -11.74
CA VAL A 95 6.27 -2.62 -11.07
C VAL A 95 6.63 -1.83 -9.80
N ASP A 96 6.53 -0.51 -9.85
CA ASP A 96 6.90 0.39 -8.74
C ASP A 96 5.91 0.35 -7.55
N ILE A 97 4.66 -0.06 -7.77
CA ILE A 97 3.62 -0.20 -6.74
C ILE A 97 3.73 -1.58 -6.09
N LEU A 98 3.93 -2.63 -6.89
CA LEU A 98 4.10 -4.01 -6.41
C LEU A 98 5.33 -4.16 -5.51
N LYS A 99 6.47 -3.56 -5.89
CA LYS A 99 7.69 -3.56 -5.07
C LYS A 99 7.51 -2.86 -3.70
N LYS A 100 6.53 -1.97 -3.57
CA LYS A 100 6.25 -1.24 -2.32
C LYS A 100 5.31 -1.98 -1.37
N LEU A 101 4.53 -2.95 -1.86
CA LEU A 101 3.50 -3.65 -1.09
C LEU A 101 3.94 -5.01 -0.55
N GLU A 102 5.20 -5.41 -0.76
CA GLU A 102 5.78 -6.68 -0.24
C GLU A 102 4.93 -7.91 -0.60
N VAL A 103 4.19 -7.86 -1.72
CA VAL A 103 3.33 -8.94 -2.18
C VAL A 103 4.19 -10.09 -2.70
N PRO A 104 4.03 -11.32 -2.17
CA PRO A 104 4.75 -12.51 -2.66
C PRO A 104 4.56 -12.73 -4.17
N GLU A 105 5.63 -13.04 -4.90
CA GLU A 105 5.61 -13.20 -6.37
C GLU A 105 4.75 -14.40 -6.82
N ASP A 106 4.65 -15.44 -5.98
CA ASP A 106 3.86 -16.66 -6.22
C ASP A 106 2.35 -16.40 -6.31
N ILE A 107 1.88 -15.24 -5.82
CA ILE A 107 0.49 -14.79 -5.97
C ILE A 107 0.17 -14.48 -7.42
N ALA A 108 1.13 -14.00 -8.21
CA ALA A 108 0.92 -13.72 -9.62
C ALA A 108 0.77 -15.02 -10.44
N ASP A 109 1.30 -16.14 -9.97
CA ASP A 109 1.33 -17.40 -10.73
C ASP A 109 -0.03 -18.12 -10.77
N SER A 110 -0.83 -18.00 -9.71
CA SER A 110 -2.15 -18.64 -9.63
C SER A 110 -3.04 -17.97 -8.60
N ILE A 111 -4.33 -17.92 -8.90
CA ILE A 111 -5.36 -17.50 -7.95
C ILE A 111 -5.46 -18.46 -6.74
N ASP A 112 -5.11 -19.74 -6.92
CA ASP A 112 -5.11 -20.69 -5.81
C ASP A 112 -3.96 -20.44 -4.83
N ASN A 113 -2.81 -19.96 -5.34
CA ASN A 113 -1.70 -19.52 -4.48
C ASN A 113 -2.15 -18.32 -3.64
N TYR A 114 -2.77 -17.31 -4.27
CA TYR A 114 -3.39 -16.18 -3.58
C TYR A 114 -4.32 -16.62 -2.43
N LEU A 115 -5.24 -17.55 -2.71
CA LEU A 115 -6.19 -18.06 -1.71
C LEU A 115 -5.49 -18.83 -0.58
N GLY A 116 -4.33 -19.43 -0.83
CA GLY A 116 -3.53 -20.15 0.16
C GLY A 116 -2.81 -19.29 1.20
N HIS A 117 -2.64 -17.98 0.95
CA HIS A 117 -1.92 -17.10 1.88
C HIS A 117 -2.74 -16.65 3.08
N ASN A 118 -2.04 -16.07 4.07
CA ASN A 118 -2.65 -15.46 5.26
C ASN A 118 -3.58 -14.29 4.88
N VAL A 119 -4.61 -14.06 5.69
CA VAL A 119 -5.52 -12.90 5.69
C VAL A 119 -4.79 -11.58 5.44
N VAL A 120 -3.63 -11.38 6.07
CA VAL A 120 -2.84 -10.15 5.89
C VAL A 120 -2.48 -9.92 4.42
N VAL A 121 -1.89 -10.93 3.80
CA VAL A 121 -1.45 -10.88 2.40
C VAL A 121 -2.67 -10.75 1.49
N ARG A 122 -3.78 -11.43 1.82
CA ARG A 122 -5.04 -11.29 1.07
C ARG A 122 -5.54 -9.85 1.05
N VAL A 123 -5.58 -9.19 2.20
CA VAL A 123 -6.01 -7.78 2.32
C VAL A 123 -5.05 -6.86 1.56
N ASP A 124 -3.73 -7.07 1.67
CA ASP A 124 -2.76 -6.22 0.99
C ASP A 124 -2.83 -6.36 -0.54
N VAL A 125 -3.12 -7.56 -1.06
CA VAL A 125 -3.38 -7.77 -2.50
C VAL A 125 -4.69 -7.11 -2.93
N LEU A 126 -5.77 -7.23 -2.16
CA LEU A 126 -7.03 -6.54 -2.47
C LEU A 126 -6.84 -5.02 -2.46
N TYR A 127 -6.08 -4.50 -1.49
CA TYR A 127 -5.72 -3.10 -1.40
C TYR A 127 -4.94 -2.64 -2.63
N TRP A 128 -3.95 -3.43 -3.05
CA TRP A 128 -3.18 -3.18 -4.26
C TRP A 128 -4.07 -3.08 -5.51
N LEU A 129 -4.95 -4.07 -5.70
CA LEU A 129 -5.88 -4.08 -6.83
C LEU A 129 -6.84 -2.88 -6.79
N CYS A 130 -7.30 -2.48 -5.61
CA CYS A 130 -8.11 -1.27 -5.42
C CYS A 130 -7.35 0.01 -5.80
N GLU A 131 -6.09 0.16 -5.36
CA GLU A 131 -5.26 1.31 -5.77
C GLU A 131 -5.08 1.36 -7.28
N LEU A 132 -4.76 0.23 -7.91
CA LEU A 132 -4.64 0.15 -9.36
C LEU A 132 -5.94 0.47 -10.09
N ALA A 133 -7.06 -0.06 -9.61
CA ALA A 133 -8.37 0.26 -10.17
C ALA A 133 -8.64 1.77 -10.11
N VAL A 134 -8.36 2.42 -8.98
CA VAL A 134 -8.56 3.88 -8.85
C VAL A 134 -7.61 4.68 -9.77
N MET A 135 -6.37 4.22 -9.94
CA MET A 135 -5.36 4.92 -10.75
C MET A 135 -5.57 4.75 -12.27
N VAL A 136 -5.92 3.54 -12.70
CA VAL A 136 -5.86 3.13 -14.12
C VAL A 136 -7.26 3.06 -14.75
N ASN A 137 -8.29 2.68 -14.00
CA ASN A 137 -9.62 2.48 -14.57
C ASN A 137 -10.24 3.80 -15.04
N SER A 138 -10.56 3.85 -16.33
CA SER A 138 -11.07 5.06 -16.98
C SER A 138 -12.46 5.45 -16.47
N SER A 139 -13.28 4.47 -16.09
CA SER A 139 -14.63 4.69 -15.56
C SER A 139 -14.60 5.26 -14.15
N ILE A 140 -13.72 4.73 -13.29
CA ILE A 140 -13.52 5.27 -11.93
C ILE A 140 -12.97 6.69 -12.00
N LYS A 141 -11.97 6.92 -12.86
CA LYS A 141 -11.43 8.26 -13.08
C LYS A 141 -12.49 9.27 -13.54
N ALA A 142 -13.36 8.87 -14.47
CA ALA A 142 -14.47 9.72 -14.91
C ALA A 142 -15.48 10.04 -13.79
N LEU A 143 -15.71 9.12 -12.84
CA LEU A 143 -16.53 9.38 -11.66
C LEU A 143 -15.85 10.37 -10.71
N VAL A 144 -14.57 10.17 -10.42
CA VAL A 144 -13.78 11.08 -9.58
C VAL A 144 -13.74 12.48 -10.19
N ASP A 145 -13.47 12.60 -11.49
CA ASP A 145 -13.43 13.87 -12.21
C ASP A 145 -14.80 14.57 -12.20
N ARG A 146 -15.89 13.80 -12.31
CA ARG A 146 -17.27 14.32 -12.23
C ARG A 146 -17.58 14.88 -10.85
N GLU A 147 -17.26 14.15 -9.78
CA GLU A 147 -17.47 14.63 -8.41
C GLU A 147 -16.60 15.84 -8.11
N ALA A 148 -15.33 15.82 -8.51
CA ALA A 148 -14.43 16.98 -8.36
C ALA A 148 -14.94 18.20 -9.14
N ALA A 149 -15.57 18.01 -10.30
CA ALA A 149 -16.17 19.09 -11.09
C ALA A 149 -17.43 19.69 -10.45
N LYS A 150 -18.24 18.89 -9.73
CA LYS A 150 -19.40 19.39 -8.98
C LYS A 150 -18.96 20.35 -7.87
N VAL A 151 -17.90 20.01 -7.14
CA VAL A 151 -17.32 20.84 -6.06
C VAL A 151 -16.74 22.17 -6.60
N ARG A 152 -16.32 22.21 -7.86
CA ARG A 152 -15.76 23.42 -8.51
C ARG A 152 -16.80 24.40 -9.03
N LYS A 153 -18.09 24.07 -9.05
CA LYS A 153 -19.15 25.06 -9.27
C LYS A 153 -19.47 25.69 -7.92
N PRO A 154 -19.07 26.95 -7.64
CA PRO A 154 -19.55 27.64 -6.46
C PRO A 154 -21.05 27.89 -6.66
N SER A 155 -21.86 26.94 -6.21
CA SER A 155 -23.27 27.15 -5.96
C SER A 155 -23.36 28.16 -4.81
N THR A 156 -23.56 29.41 -5.17
CA THR A 156 -24.01 30.47 -4.26
C THR A 156 -25.37 30.06 -3.70
N ALA A 157 -25.40 29.31 -2.59
CA ALA A 157 -26.47 29.37 -1.57
C ALA A 157 -26.37 28.32 -0.45
N GLU A 158 -25.67 27.18 -0.59
CA GLU A 158 -25.91 26.05 0.35
C GLU A 158 -24.66 25.38 0.97
N SER A 159 -23.44 25.90 0.78
CA SER A 159 -22.22 25.20 1.24
C SER A 159 -21.89 25.32 2.74
N ALA A 160 -22.89 25.53 3.61
CA ALA A 160 -22.67 25.65 5.06
C ALA A 160 -22.78 24.32 5.82
N LYS A 161 -23.21 23.21 5.19
CA LYS A 161 -23.46 21.93 5.89
C LYS A 161 -22.65 20.72 5.45
N GLU A 162 -21.93 20.78 4.34
CA GLU A 162 -20.95 19.76 4.00
C GLU A 162 -19.56 20.32 4.26
N THR A 163 -19.06 20.08 5.47
CA THR A 163 -17.64 20.26 5.78
C THR A 163 -16.86 19.14 5.06
N LEU A 164 -16.84 19.21 3.72
CA LEU A 164 -15.89 18.47 2.91
C LEU A 164 -14.52 18.73 3.53
N VAL A 165 -13.79 17.66 3.88
CA VAL A 165 -12.41 17.75 4.34
C VAL A 165 -11.66 18.50 3.26
N ARG A 166 -11.44 19.79 3.48
CA ARG A 166 -10.80 20.68 2.53
C ARG A 166 -9.36 20.21 2.52
N LEU A 167 -8.99 19.41 1.51
CA LEU A 167 -7.62 18.96 1.31
C LEU A 167 -6.75 20.20 1.21
N GLN A 168 -6.09 20.52 2.32
CA GLN A 168 -5.23 21.69 2.42
C GLN A 168 -3.87 21.27 1.88
N PRO A 169 -3.26 22.07 0.98
CA PRO A 169 -1.89 21.80 0.57
C PRO A 169 -0.99 21.76 1.80
N PHE A 170 0.02 20.91 1.74
CA PHE A 170 1.01 20.77 2.81
C PHE A 170 1.69 22.13 3.10
N ALA A 171 1.97 22.91 2.05
CA ALA A 171 2.31 24.32 2.16
C ALA A 171 1.89 25.09 0.91
N GLU A 172 1.61 26.39 1.07
CA GLU A 172 1.34 27.32 -0.04
C GLU A 172 2.26 28.53 0.09
N ILE A 173 3.16 28.72 -0.87
CA ILE A 173 4.14 29.81 -0.87
C ILE A 173 4.04 30.56 -2.19
N ALA A 174 3.73 31.85 -2.16
CA ALA A 174 3.71 32.71 -3.35
C ALA A 174 2.94 32.13 -4.57
N LYS A 175 1.79 31.46 -4.32
CA LYS A 175 0.93 30.75 -5.30
C LYS A 175 1.46 29.39 -5.79
N GLN A 176 2.61 28.95 -5.32
CA GLN A 176 3.05 27.56 -5.46
C GLN A 176 2.45 26.73 -4.32
N ARG A 177 1.91 25.56 -4.67
CA ARG A 177 1.28 24.66 -3.71
C ARG A 177 2.05 23.35 -3.66
N TYR A 178 2.53 23.04 -2.47
CA TYR A 178 3.19 21.79 -2.17
C TYR A 178 2.17 20.83 -1.57
N TRP A 179 2.14 19.62 -2.10
CA TRP A 179 1.22 18.58 -1.73
C TRP A 179 2.01 17.38 -1.23
N LEU A 180 1.63 16.85 -0.08
CA LEU A 180 2.23 15.65 0.49
C LEU A 180 1.25 14.50 0.35
N PHE A 181 1.60 13.51 -0.47
CA PHE A 181 0.77 12.34 -0.72
C PHE A 181 1.42 11.06 -0.19
N GLY A 182 0.60 10.06 0.16
CA GLY A 182 1.06 8.75 0.59
C GLY A 182 1.35 8.67 2.10
N ASN A 183 0.55 7.84 2.79
CA ASN A 183 0.66 7.65 4.24
C ASN A 183 1.97 6.97 4.67
N LYS A 184 2.48 6.04 3.84
CA LYS A 184 3.68 5.24 4.14
C LYS A 184 4.94 5.76 3.44
N THR A 185 4.81 6.30 2.22
CA THR A 185 5.94 6.73 1.40
C THR A 185 6.18 8.23 1.39
N ARG A 186 5.22 9.04 1.85
CA ARG A 186 5.25 10.52 1.89
C ARG A 186 6.02 11.13 0.72
N GLN A 187 5.36 11.30 -0.41
CA GLN A 187 5.88 11.94 -1.61
C GLN A 187 5.46 13.40 -1.66
N LEU A 188 6.42 14.30 -1.88
CA LEU A 188 6.18 15.72 -2.03
C LEU A 188 6.02 16.07 -3.51
N TYR A 189 4.92 16.75 -3.84
CA TYR A 189 4.61 17.21 -5.17
C TYR A 189 4.42 18.72 -5.21
N LEU A 190 4.87 19.34 -6.29
CA LEU A 190 4.62 20.74 -6.60
C LEU A 190 3.49 20.84 -7.63
N GLU A 191 2.45 21.61 -7.33
CA GLU A 191 1.38 21.90 -8.29
C GLU A 191 1.86 22.95 -9.30
N SER A 192 1.77 22.61 -10.59
CA SER A 192 2.13 23.51 -11.68
C SER A 192 1.22 24.74 -11.70
N THR A 193 1.82 25.93 -11.70
CA THR A 193 1.11 27.22 -11.68
C THR A 193 0.69 27.71 -13.06
N SER A 194 1.14 27.06 -14.14
CA SER A 194 0.80 27.47 -15.51
C SER A 194 -0.67 27.18 -15.83
N GLN A 195 -1.36 28.16 -16.43
CA GLN A 195 -2.77 28.04 -16.81
C GLN A 195 -3.04 26.89 -17.80
N ARG A 196 -2.05 26.51 -18.63
CA ARG A 196 -2.15 25.38 -19.58
C ARG A 196 -1.91 24.02 -18.92
N SER A 197 -1.34 23.96 -17.73
CA SER A 197 -0.99 22.73 -16.99
C SER A 197 -1.58 22.69 -15.58
N LYS A 198 -2.64 23.47 -15.34
CA LYS A 198 -3.29 23.57 -14.03
C LYS A 198 -3.77 22.17 -13.59
N GLY A 199 -3.30 21.72 -12.43
CA GLY A 199 -3.57 20.36 -11.92
C GLY A 199 -2.54 19.29 -12.31
N LYS A 200 -1.43 19.64 -12.96
CA LYS A 200 -0.26 18.76 -13.07
C LYS A 200 0.59 18.88 -11.81
N PHE A 201 0.97 17.73 -11.26
CA PHE A 201 1.85 17.61 -10.11
C PHE A 201 3.23 17.16 -10.57
N GLU A 202 4.26 17.84 -10.12
CA GLU A 202 5.66 17.48 -10.35
C GLU A 202 6.23 16.87 -9.07
N LEU A 203 6.83 15.69 -9.15
CA LEU A 203 7.43 15.05 -7.99
C LEU A 203 8.71 15.80 -7.61
N VAL A 204 8.77 16.27 -6.38
CA VAL A 204 9.90 17.03 -5.83
C VAL A 204 10.80 16.12 -5.01
N ALA A 205 10.21 15.28 -4.16
CA ALA A 205 10.96 14.40 -3.27
C ALA A 205 10.16 13.16 -2.88
N GLN A 206 10.85 12.03 -2.76
CA GLN A 206 10.32 10.75 -2.33
C GLN A 206 11.25 10.03 -1.35
N THR A 207 12.56 10.24 -1.42
CA THR A 207 13.55 9.62 -0.51
C THR A 207 14.01 10.57 0.59
N PRO A 208 14.50 10.07 1.75
CA PRO A 208 15.04 10.92 2.81
C PRO A 208 16.10 11.92 2.30
N ASP A 209 16.98 11.46 1.41
CA ASP A 209 18.04 12.29 0.82
C ASP A 209 17.46 13.36 -0.10
N GLU A 210 16.48 13.02 -0.95
CA GLU A 210 15.77 14.00 -1.79
C GLU A 210 15.02 15.04 -0.96
N PHE A 211 14.39 14.64 0.15
CA PHE A 211 13.72 15.58 1.06
C PHE A 211 14.73 16.52 1.72
N THR A 212 15.90 16.01 2.09
CA THR A 212 16.97 16.80 2.69
C THR A 212 17.55 17.79 1.67
N HIS A 213 17.79 17.34 0.45
CA HIS A 213 18.26 18.19 -0.65
C HIS A 213 17.24 19.28 -1.01
N ALA A 214 15.97 18.90 -1.17
CA ALA A 214 14.90 19.87 -1.44
C ALA A 214 14.75 20.89 -0.29
N ALA A 215 14.93 20.47 0.96
CA ALA A 215 14.94 21.38 2.11
C ALA A 215 16.13 22.35 2.08
N GLU A 216 17.32 21.91 1.67
CA GLU A 216 18.47 22.80 1.48
C GLU A 216 18.24 23.84 0.38
N GLU A 217 17.69 23.42 -0.75
CA GLU A 217 17.30 24.33 -1.84
C GLU A 217 16.27 25.36 -1.36
N LEU A 218 15.27 24.93 -0.60
CA LEU A 218 14.25 25.81 -0.02
C LEU A 218 14.84 26.76 1.05
N ARG A 219 15.80 26.30 1.86
CA ARG A 219 16.49 27.15 2.86
C ARG A 219 17.35 28.24 2.21
N SER A 220 17.88 27.97 1.02
CA SER A 220 18.65 28.95 0.24
C SER A 220 17.78 30.13 -0.23
N GLN A 221 16.45 29.97 -0.25
CA GLN A 221 15.52 31.02 -0.62
C GLN A 221 15.39 32.09 0.47
N ARG A 222 15.17 33.34 0.03
CA ARG A 222 15.16 34.52 0.93
C ARG A 222 13.94 34.58 1.85
N THR A 223 12.84 33.94 1.48
CA THR A 223 11.53 34.06 2.12
C THR A 223 11.38 33.11 3.30
N HIS A 224 10.92 33.65 4.44
CA HIS A 224 10.70 32.90 5.68
C HIS A 224 9.85 31.65 5.48
N ALA A 225 8.80 31.74 4.66
CA ALA A 225 7.90 30.62 4.38
C ALA A 225 8.60 29.40 3.74
N HIS A 226 9.64 29.60 2.92
CA HIS A 226 10.41 28.47 2.36
C HIS A 226 11.30 27.83 3.41
N LYS A 227 11.87 28.62 4.33
CA LYS A 227 12.66 28.10 5.45
C LYS A 227 11.80 27.27 6.41
N GLU A 228 10.61 27.76 6.74
CA GLU A 228 9.65 27.06 7.59
C GLU A 228 9.17 25.73 6.96
N LEU A 229 8.93 25.72 5.64
CA LEU A 229 8.63 24.48 4.93
C LEU A 229 9.81 23.50 4.96
N ALA A 230 11.03 23.99 4.72
CA ALA A 230 12.23 23.17 4.78
C ALA A 230 12.46 22.56 6.18
N ASP A 231 12.24 23.35 7.23
CA ASP A 231 12.36 22.89 8.62
C ASP A 231 11.31 21.81 8.92
N ARG A 232 10.05 22.00 8.52
CA ARG A 232 9.02 20.94 8.65
C ARG A 232 9.36 19.68 7.86
N MET A 233 9.93 19.79 6.67
CA MET A 233 10.36 18.62 5.89
C MET A 233 11.43 17.82 6.63
N VAL A 234 12.44 18.49 7.17
CA VAL A 234 13.56 17.86 7.89
C VAL A 234 13.14 17.33 9.26
N GLU A 235 12.26 18.03 9.98
CA GLU A 235 11.88 17.64 11.34
C GLU A 235 10.76 16.60 11.38
N GLU A 236 9.78 16.68 10.49
CA GLU A 236 8.59 15.81 10.53
C GLU A 236 8.63 14.65 9.52
N ILE A 237 9.21 14.87 8.32
CA ILE A 237 9.10 13.92 7.21
C ILE A 237 10.33 13.02 7.11
N VAL A 238 11.53 13.60 7.13
CA VAL A 238 12.79 12.82 7.02
C VAL A 238 12.89 11.72 8.07
N PRO A 239 12.66 11.97 9.37
CA PRO A 239 12.79 10.93 10.40
C PRO A 239 11.76 9.81 10.21
N PHE A 240 10.56 10.15 9.74
CA PHE A 240 9.53 9.16 9.43
C PHE A 240 9.98 8.23 8.30
N LEU A 241 10.53 8.80 7.21
CA LEU A 241 11.00 8.03 6.06
C LEU A 241 12.23 7.18 6.41
N GLU A 242 13.16 7.68 7.23
CA GLU A 242 14.30 6.91 7.71
C GLU A 242 13.87 5.71 8.55
N ILE A 243 12.89 5.88 9.45
CA ILE A 243 12.35 4.77 10.25
C ILE A 243 11.71 3.72 9.33
N GLN A 244 10.98 4.14 8.30
CA GLN A 244 10.40 3.24 7.31
C GLN A 244 11.48 2.52 6.49
N ALA A 245 12.52 3.22 6.05
CA ALA A 245 13.64 2.64 5.33
C ALA A 245 14.39 1.60 6.16
N ARG A 246 14.64 1.87 7.45
CA ARG A 246 15.26 0.90 8.38
C ARG A 246 14.38 -0.32 8.61
N LYS A 247 13.05 -0.15 8.67
CA LYS A 247 12.12 -1.29 8.76
C LYS A 247 12.22 -2.17 7.52
N ARG A 248 12.24 -1.58 6.33
CA ARG A 248 12.44 -2.30 5.06
C ARG A 248 13.76 -3.04 5.02
N GLU A 249 14.86 -2.39 5.38
CA GLU A 249 16.19 -3.01 5.38
C GLU A 249 16.25 -4.23 6.34
N ARG A 250 15.58 -4.17 7.49
CA ARG A 250 15.49 -5.31 8.42
C ARG A 250 14.73 -6.48 7.82
N VAL A 251 13.63 -6.20 7.12
CA VAL A 251 12.81 -7.22 6.45
C VAL A 251 13.59 -7.83 5.27
N GLU A 252 14.22 -7.01 4.42
CA GLU A 252 15.07 -7.48 3.32
C GLU A 252 16.23 -8.34 3.81
N LYS A 253 16.90 -7.95 4.92
CA LYS A 253 17.94 -8.78 5.52
C LYS A 253 17.40 -10.10 6.07
N ALA A 254 16.20 -10.12 6.64
CA ALA A 254 15.56 -11.34 7.11
C ALA A 254 15.22 -12.27 5.93
N LEU A 255 14.64 -11.72 4.86
CA LEU A 255 14.35 -12.44 3.61
C LEU A 255 15.62 -12.96 2.96
N HIS A 256 16.69 -12.16 2.89
CA HIS A 256 17.97 -12.59 2.33
C HIS A 256 18.59 -13.74 3.14
N ARG A 257 18.52 -13.68 4.48
CA ARG A 257 18.94 -14.79 5.35
C ARG A 257 18.10 -16.05 5.11
N GLN A 258 16.79 -15.91 4.92
CA GLN A 258 15.90 -17.03 4.62
C GLN A 258 16.19 -17.63 3.24
N ALA A 259 16.43 -16.80 2.22
CA ALA A 259 16.81 -17.22 0.89
C ALA A 259 18.17 -17.96 0.89
N LEU A 260 19.17 -17.45 1.62
CA LEU A 260 20.45 -18.12 1.80
C LEU A 260 20.30 -19.46 2.55
N ALA A 261 19.44 -19.52 3.57
CA ALA A 261 19.17 -20.76 4.29
C ALA A 261 18.55 -21.81 3.36
N LEU A 262 17.58 -21.42 2.51
CA LEU A 262 16.96 -22.30 1.51
C LEU A 262 17.94 -22.73 0.41
N ALA A 263 18.80 -21.82 -0.06
CA ALA A 263 19.82 -22.13 -1.06
C ALA A 263 20.88 -23.11 -0.52
N ASN A 264 21.24 -23.02 0.76
CA ASN A 264 22.20 -23.92 1.41
C ASN A 264 21.61 -25.30 1.77
N VAL A 265 20.29 -25.48 1.73
CA VAL A 265 19.66 -26.79 2.00
C VAL A 265 19.92 -27.78 0.84
N HIS A 266 20.17 -27.29 -0.38
CA HIS A 266 20.38 -28.15 -1.56
C HIS A 266 21.82 -28.64 -1.79
N ILE A 267 22.79 -28.29 -0.93
CA ILE A 267 24.20 -28.70 -1.12
C ILE A 267 24.57 -29.97 -0.30
N TYR A 268 23.69 -30.47 0.58
CA TYR A 268 24.00 -31.63 1.44
C TYR A 268 23.33 -32.94 1.04
N GLU A 269 22.94 -33.11 -0.22
CA GLU A 269 22.42 -34.39 -0.71
C GLU A 269 23.36 -35.03 -1.75
N THR A 270 24.60 -35.33 -1.35
CA THR A 270 25.36 -36.48 -1.88
C THR A 270 26.61 -36.75 -1.02
N ARG A 271 26.46 -37.49 0.09
CA ARG A 271 27.34 -38.59 0.55
C ARG A 271 27.06 -38.98 2.00
N THR A 272 26.22 -40.01 2.14
CA THR A 272 26.40 -41.19 2.99
C THR A 272 26.93 -41.06 4.44
N ARG A 273 26.06 -41.54 5.35
CA ARG A 273 26.27 -42.29 6.61
C ARG A 273 26.28 -41.54 7.97
N LYS A 274 25.36 -42.05 8.80
CA LYS A 274 25.19 -41.98 10.27
C LYS A 274 24.97 -40.59 10.88
N ARG A 275 23.68 -40.31 11.15
CA ARG A 275 23.21 -39.25 12.05
C ARG A 275 23.77 -39.43 13.46
N GLN A 276 24.74 -38.62 13.85
CA GLN A 276 24.93 -38.20 15.23
C GLN A 276 24.28 -36.81 15.37
N ARG A 277 23.32 -36.68 16.29
CA ARG A 277 22.79 -35.37 16.68
C ARG A 277 23.89 -34.64 17.45
N ILE A 278 24.49 -33.64 16.83
CA ILE A 278 25.37 -32.69 17.50
C ILE A 278 24.45 -31.62 18.10
N ASN A 279 24.24 -31.66 19.41
CA ASN A 279 23.68 -30.53 20.15
C ASN A 279 24.80 -29.50 20.29
N TYR A 280 24.65 -28.36 19.62
CA TYR A 280 25.48 -27.20 19.89
C TYR A 280 24.97 -26.53 21.17
N ASN A 281 25.64 -26.77 22.29
CA ASN A 281 25.56 -25.86 23.44
C ASN A 281 26.47 -24.67 23.15
N VAL A 282 25.91 -23.47 23.16
CA VAL A 282 26.57 -22.21 22.78
C VAL A 282 27.39 -21.63 23.96
N ASP A 283 27.93 -22.46 24.85
CA ASP A 283 28.58 -22.02 26.09
C ASP A 283 30.02 -22.52 26.32
N ASP A 284 30.62 -23.32 25.42
CA ASP A 284 31.89 -24.04 25.75
C ASP A 284 33.21 -23.47 25.19
N ASN A 285 33.26 -22.26 24.62
CA ASN A 285 34.53 -21.71 24.07
C ASN A 285 34.99 -20.37 24.67
N LEU A 286 34.78 -20.17 25.97
CA LEU A 286 35.39 -19.05 26.72
C LEU A 286 36.25 -19.48 27.92
N ALA A 287 36.68 -20.74 28.03
CA ALA A 287 37.56 -21.17 29.11
C ALA A 287 38.64 -22.16 28.66
N SER A 288 39.85 -21.63 28.42
CA SER A 288 41.21 -22.23 28.38
C SER A 288 41.99 -21.60 27.20
N LEU A 289 42.77 -20.52 27.34
CA LEU A 289 43.95 -20.30 28.20
C LEU A 289 44.85 -21.54 28.26
N ASP A 290 45.93 -21.56 27.47
CA ASP A 290 47.29 -21.23 27.93
C ASP A 290 48.39 -21.87 27.05
N PHE A 291 49.44 -21.07 26.82
CA PHE A 291 50.74 -21.29 26.14
C PHE A 291 50.81 -21.16 24.61
#